data_AF-B3MDP9-F1
#
_entry.id   AF-B3MDP9-F1
#
_cell.length_a   1.000
_cell.length_b   1.000
_cell.length_c   1.000
_cell.angle_alpha   90.00
_cell.angle_beta   90.00
_cell.angle_gamma   90.00
#
_symmetry.space_group_name_H-M   'P 1'
#
loop_
_entity.id
_entity.type
_entity.pdbx_description
1 polymer ?
#
loop_
_entity_poly.entity_id
_entity_poly.type
_entity_poly.pdbx_seq_one_letter_code
_entity_poly.pdbx_strand_id
1 'polypeptide(L)'
;MHKTWNKPFHKRKVWRTVSRPGKLVYYMQPLVDHFFEIWMQPLPFPTLLKFAYSCGLVFFILLPILYPLLVLLLYYGIFQYVGERHTGVAMPENWDLLGAAANLWHFEITNKKYQLGLHAHGPLFRVQLSPGHIHHIHDIYLPLWVNGW
;
A
#
# COMPACT_ATOMS: atom_id res chain seq x y z
N MET A 1 -15.59 28.40 44.14
CA MET A 1 -14.84 28.10 42.90
C MET A 1 -15.73 28.40 41.69
N HIS A 2 -15.51 29.52 41.00
CA HIS A 2 -16.24 29.81 39.77
C HIS A 2 -15.68 28.92 38.65
N LYS A 3 -16.49 27.99 38.11
CA LYS A 3 -16.12 27.24 36.91
C LYS A 3 -16.06 28.23 35.74
N THR A 4 -14.88 28.78 35.47
CA THR A 4 -14.62 29.51 34.22
C THR A 4 -14.70 28.50 33.09
N TRP A 5 -15.86 28.40 32.45
CA TRP A 5 -16.07 27.60 31.25
C TRP A 5 -15.18 28.18 30.14
N ASN A 6 -13.98 27.64 30.01
CA ASN A 6 -12.97 28.16 29.10
C ASN A 6 -13.46 27.87 27.67
N LYS A 7 -14.00 28.89 26.98
CA LYS A 7 -14.52 28.73 25.61
C LYS A 7 -13.42 28.08 24.75
N PRO A 8 -13.74 27.05 23.95
CA PRO A 8 -12.74 26.37 23.14
C PRO A 8 -12.12 27.35 22.14
N PHE A 9 -10.83 27.18 21.85
CA PHE A 9 -10.02 28.17 21.13
C PHE A 9 -10.61 28.52 19.75
N HIS A 10 -11.18 27.54 19.04
CA HIS A 10 -11.85 27.73 17.75
C HIS A 10 -13.10 28.64 17.79
N LYS A 11 -13.69 28.91 18.96
CA LYS A 11 -14.82 29.85 19.14
C LYS A 11 -14.40 31.27 19.52
N ARG A 12 -13.09 31.52 19.71
CA ARG A 12 -12.57 32.83 20.12
C ARG A 12 -12.35 33.72 18.89
N LYS A 13 -12.43 35.04 19.06
CA LYS A 13 -12.17 36.02 17.97
C LYS A 13 -10.77 35.84 17.35
N VAL A 14 -9.79 35.47 18.18
CA VAL A 14 -8.39 35.18 17.77
C VAL A 14 -8.29 34.01 16.79
N TRP A 15 -9.26 33.08 16.76
CA TRP A 15 -9.24 31.97 15.78
C TRP A 15 -9.20 32.46 14.32
N ARG A 16 -9.78 33.63 14.04
CA ARG A 16 -9.78 34.21 12.69
C ARG A 16 -8.39 34.66 12.24
N THR A 17 -7.51 35.01 13.17
CA THR A 17 -6.14 35.46 12.87
C THR A 17 -5.15 34.30 12.76
N VAL A 18 -5.55 33.07 13.11
CA VAL A 18 -4.69 31.89 13.02
C VAL A 18 -4.56 31.43 11.57
N SER A 19 -3.32 31.19 11.15
CA SER A 19 -3.00 30.66 9.82
C SER A 19 -3.59 29.26 9.61
N ARG A 20 -3.85 28.88 8.35
CA ARG A 20 -4.32 27.53 8.00
C ARG A 20 -3.47 26.39 8.61
N PRO A 21 -2.11 26.42 8.55
CA PRO A 21 -1.30 25.41 9.20
C PRO A 21 -1.45 25.44 10.73
N GLY A 22 -1.57 26.62 11.36
CA GLY A 22 -1.80 26.71 12.81
C GLY A 22 -3.14 26.11 13.25
N LYS A 23 -4.18 26.25 12.42
CA LYS A 23 -5.48 25.59 12.64
C LYS A 23 -5.37 24.07 12.52
N LEU A 24 -4.59 23.59 11.54
CA LEU A 24 -4.33 22.17 11.37
C LEU A 24 -3.62 21.60 12.61
N VAL A 25 -2.53 22.22 13.06
CA VAL A 25 -1.82 21.80 14.28
C VAL A 25 -2.75 21.76 15.49
N TYR A 26 -3.63 22.76 15.66
CA TYR A 26 -4.62 22.76 16.75
C TYR A 26 -5.55 21.54 16.74
N TYR A 27 -5.99 21.08 15.57
CA TYR A 27 -6.83 19.88 15.45
C TYR A 27 -6.03 18.57 15.54
N MET A 28 -4.75 18.57 15.17
CA MET A 28 -3.87 17.41 15.28
C MET A 28 -3.35 17.17 16.69
N GLN A 29 -3.22 18.23 17.49
CA GLN A 29 -2.74 18.19 18.88
C GLN A 29 -3.38 17.09 19.74
N PRO A 30 -4.72 16.95 19.85
CA PRO A 30 -5.32 15.90 20.67
C PRO A 30 -4.97 14.47 20.22
N LEU A 31 -4.72 14.25 18.93
CA LEU A 31 -4.29 12.93 18.44
C LEU A 31 -2.88 12.61 18.95
N VAL A 32 -1.96 13.57 18.81
CA VAL A 32 -0.57 13.42 19.26
C VAL A 32 -0.52 13.23 20.78
N ASP A 33 -1.27 14.05 21.53
CA ASP A 33 -1.35 13.94 22.99
C ASP A 33 -1.87 12.56 23.40
N HIS A 34 -2.94 12.07 22.75
CA HIS A 34 -3.50 10.76 23.04
C HIS A 34 -2.54 9.60 22.70
N PHE A 35 -1.77 9.74 21.61
CA PHE A 35 -0.72 8.77 21.26
C PHE A 35 0.32 8.66 22.38
N PHE A 36 0.80 9.79 22.91
CA PHE A 36 1.76 9.79 24.01
C PHE A 36 1.17 9.21 25.29
N GLU A 37 -0.07 9.56 25.64
CA GLU A 37 -0.76 9.02 26.81
C GLU A 37 -0.83 7.48 26.78
N ILE A 38 -1.20 6.90 25.64
CA ILE A 38 -1.29 5.44 25.47
C ILE A 38 0.08 4.77 25.64
N TRP A 39 1.14 5.40 25.13
CA TRP A 39 2.50 4.86 25.25
C TRP A 39 3.07 5.02 26.66
N MET A 40 2.74 6.09 27.37
CA MET A 40 3.19 6.34 28.76
C MET A 40 2.40 5.55 29.83
N GLN A 41 1.22 5.03 29.52
CA GLN A 41 0.47 4.18 30.47
C GLN A 41 1.21 2.86 30.76
N PRO A 42 1.40 2.49 32.05
CA PRO A 42 2.02 1.23 32.45
C PRO A 42 1.13 0.06 32.00
N LEU A 43 1.69 -0.90 31.25
CA LEU A 43 0.92 -1.89 30.47
C LEU A 43 -0.10 -2.71 31.31
N PRO A 44 -1.42 -2.53 31.08
CA PRO A 44 -2.46 -3.47 31.52
C PRO A 44 -3.20 -4.13 30.33
N PHE A 45 -2.86 -3.77 29.09
CA PHE A 45 -3.59 -4.13 27.86
C PHE A 45 -2.81 -5.17 27.03
N PRO A 46 -3.49 -6.03 26.25
CA PRO A 46 -2.84 -6.89 25.28
C PRO A 46 -2.03 -6.06 24.27
N THR A 47 -0.72 -6.33 24.20
CA THR A 47 0.28 -5.58 23.42
C THR A 47 -0.10 -5.40 21.94
N LEU A 48 -0.78 -6.40 21.36
CA LEU A 48 -1.28 -6.35 19.98
C LEU A 48 -2.36 -5.29 19.75
N LEU A 49 -3.28 -5.09 20.69
CA LEU A 49 -4.34 -4.08 20.56
C LEU A 49 -3.76 -2.67 20.65
N LYS A 50 -2.82 -2.45 21.57
CA LYS A 50 -2.07 -1.18 21.68
C LYS A 50 -1.32 -0.87 20.39
N PHE A 51 -0.69 -1.89 19.79
CA PHE A 51 0.00 -1.75 18.51
C PHE A 51 -0.97 -1.39 17.37
N ALA A 52 -2.04 -2.16 17.18
CA ALA A 52 -3.04 -1.91 16.13
C ALA A 52 -3.68 -0.52 16.26
N TYR A 53 -4.04 -0.12 17.48
CA TYR A 53 -4.59 1.20 17.76
C TYR A 53 -3.58 2.31 17.45
N SER A 54 -2.32 2.14 17.87
CA SER A 54 -1.26 3.10 17.57
C SER A 54 -0.98 3.24 16.07
N CYS A 55 -1.03 2.15 15.30
CA CYS A 55 -0.96 2.19 13.83
C CYS A 55 -2.11 3.01 13.23
N GLY A 56 -3.34 2.80 13.69
CA GLY A 56 -4.50 3.60 13.25
C GLY A 56 -4.33 5.08 13.57
N LEU A 57 -3.85 5.40 14.77
CA LEU A 57 -3.64 6.79 15.20
C LEU A 57 -2.53 7.46 14.38
N VAL A 58 -1.40 6.78 14.15
CA VAL A 58 -0.31 7.26 13.28
C VAL A 58 -0.80 7.49 11.85
N PHE A 59 -1.66 6.62 11.32
CA PHE A 59 -2.28 6.83 10.01
C PHE A 59 -3.08 8.14 9.94
N PHE A 60 -3.90 8.44 10.94
CA PHE A 60 -4.61 9.73 11.02
C PHE A 60 -3.67 10.92 11.17
N ILE A 61 -2.56 10.77 11.91
CA ILE A 61 -1.53 11.80 12.05
C ILE A 61 -0.88 12.11 10.70
N LEU A 62 -0.62 11.08 9.88
CA LEU A 62 0.03 11.20 8.58
C LEU A 62 -0.94 11.57 7.44
N LEU A 63 -2.24 11.40 7.63
CA LEU A 63 -3.29 11.71 6.65
C LEU A 63 -3.14 13.09 5.96
N PRO A 64 -2.88 14.22 6.66
CA PRO A 64 -2.70 15.52 6.00
C PRO A 64 -1.50 15.59 5.05
N ILE A 65 -0.54 14.66 5.16
CA ILE A 65 0.61 14.52 4.25
C ILE A 65 0.33 13.47 3.18
N LEU A 66 -0.25 12.33 3.56
CA LEU A 66 -0.57 11.23 2.65
C LEU A 66 -1.61 11.63 1.60
N TYR A 67 -2.62 12.40 1.99
CA TYR A 67 -3.68 12.84 1.08
C TYR A 67 -3.17 13.67 -0.11
N PRO A 68 -2.43 14.78 0.08
CA PRO A 68 -1.91 15.55 -1.05
C PRO A 68 -0.90 14.76 -1.89
N LEU A 69 -0.11 13.87 -1.28
CA LEU A 69 0.79 12.98 -2.03
C LEU A 69 0.01 12.01 -2.94
N LEU A 70 -1.06 11.41 -2.41
CA LEU A 70 -1.91 10.51 -3.19
C LEU A 70 -2.59 11.25 -4.35
N VAL A 71 -3.11 12.45 -4.09
CA VAL A 71 -3.69 13.30 -5.15
C VAL A 71 -2.64 13.60 -6.22
N LEU A 72 -1.43 14.00 -5.82
CA LEU A 72 -0.34 14.29 -6.76
C LEU A 72 0.03 13.07 -7.59
N LEU A 73 0.11 11.88 -6.97
CA LEU A 73 0.41 10.63 -7.65
C LEU A 73 -0.67 10.27 -8.67
N LEU A 74 -1.95 10.40 -8.31
CA LEU A 74 -3.06 10.15 -9.22
C LEU A 74 -3.05 11.11 -10.41
N TYR A 75 -2.88 12.41 -10.16
CA TYR A 75 -2.79 13.40 -11.23
C TYR A 75 -1.59 13.12 -12.14
N TYR A 76 -0.43 12.82 -11.57
CA TYR A 76 0.75 12.45 -12.34
C TYR A 76 0.49 11.25 -13.24
N GLY A 77 -0.14 10.19 -12.73
CA GLY A 77 -0.53 9.02 -13.53
C GLY A 77 -1.50 9.37 -14.67
N ILE A 78 -2.49 10.23 -14.42
CA ILE A 78 -3.41 10.70 -15.48
C ILE A 78 -2.65 11.50 -16.54
N PHE A 79 -1.75 12.41 -16.13
CA PHE A 79 -0.93 13.18 -17.07
C PHE A 79 -0.03 12.29 -17.91
N GLN A 80 0.58 11.28 -17.29
CA GLN A 80 1.42 10.33 -17.99
C GLN A 80 0.62 9.53 -19.02
N TYR A 81 -0.56 9.02 -18.64
CA TYR A 81 -1.46 8.30 -19.55
C TYR A 81 -1.90 9.14 -20.75
N VAL A 82 -2.31 10.39 -20.51
CA VAL A 82 -2.71 11.32 -21.57
C VAL A 82 -1.53 11.69 -22.46
N GLY A 83 -0.35 11.89 -21.87
CA GLY A 83 0.89 12.24 -22.56
C GLY A 83 1.33 11.15 -23.55
N GLU A 84 1.32 9.89 -23.11
CA GLU A 84 1.65 8.75 -23.97
C GLU A 84 0.61 8.55 -25.07
N ARG A 85 -0.69 8.68 -24.75
CA ARG A 85 -1.77 8.38 -25.69
C ARG A 85 -2.02 9.45 -26.75
N HIS A 86 -1.84 10.73 -26.40
CA HIS A 86 -2.22 11.85 -27.28
C HIS A 86 -1.03 12.63 -27.84
N THR A 87 0.10 12.69 -27.13
CA THR A 87 1.27 13.46 -27.56
C THR A 87 2.45 12.59 -28.00
N GLY A 88 2.37 11.26 -27.84
CA GLY A 88 3.45 10.35 -28.23
C GLY A 88 4.75 10.56 -27.44
N VAL A 89 4.68 11.25 -26.30
CA VAL A 89 5.84 11.48 -25.43
C VAL A 89 6.04 10.21 -24.61
N ALA A 90 7.05 9.43 -24.97
CA ALA A 90 7.49 8.31 -24.15
C ALA A 90 8.24 8.86 -22.93
N MET A 91 7.71 8.62 -21.73
CA MET A 91 8.40 8.97 -20.49
C MET A 91 9.66 8.09 -20.33
N PRO A 92 10.77 8.63 -19.78
CA PRO A 92 11.93 7.84 -19.40
C PRO A 92 11.56 6.75 -18.38
N GLU A 93 12.21 5.59 -18.44
CA GLU A 93 11.89 4.39 -17.63
C GLU A 93 11.89 4.65 -16.10
N ASN A 94 12.71 5.59 -15.62
CA ASN A 94 12.77 5.99 -14.21
C ASN A 94 11.63 6.93 -13.75
N TRP A 95 10.88 7.51 -14.68
CA TRP A 95 9.74 8.40 -14.41
C TRP A 95 8.40 7.76 -14.81
N ASP A 96 8.44 6.53 -15.30
CA ASP A 96 7.28 5.77 -15.72
C ASP A 96 6.62 5.06 -14.52
N LEU A 97 5.66 5.73 -13.88
CA LEU A 97 4.91 5.15 -12.77
C LEU A 97 3.88 4.12 -13.27
N LEU A 98 3.33 4.31 -14.47
CA LEU A 98 2.30 3.43 -15.04
C LEU A 98 2.87 2.07 -15.47
N GLY A 99 4.01 2.07 -16.16
CA GLY A 99 4.76 0.88 -16.54
C GLY A 99 5.33 0.16 -15.33
N ALA A 100 5.84 0.87 -14.33
CA ALA A 100 6.26 0.25 -13.07
C ALA A 100 5.08 -0.42 -12.34
N ALA A 101 3.92 0.25 -12.26
CA ALA A 101 2.71 -0.32 -11.66
C ALA A 101 2.19 -1.52 -12.46
N ALA A 102 2.22 -1.46 -13.79
CA ALA A 102 1.86 -2.57 -14.67
C ALA A 102 2.80 -3.76 -14.48
N ASN A 103 4.11 -3.53 -14.39
CA ASN A 103 5.10 -4.58 -14.14
C ASN A 103 4.90 -5.25 -12.77
N LEU A 104 4.64 -4.47 -11.73
CA LEU A 104 4.31 -5.00 -10.39
C LEU A 104 3.02 -5.84 -10.42
N TRP A 105 1.98 -5.35 -11.12
CA TRP A 105 0.73 -6.07 -11.27
C TRP A 105 0.91 -7.40 -12.02
N HIS A 106 1.66 -7.38 -13.12
CA HIS A 106 1.98 -8.57 -13.90
C HIS A 106 2.82 -9.54 -13.09
N PHE A 107 3.78 -9.07 -12.29
CA PHE A 107 4.56 -9.90 -11.38
C PHE A 107 3.66 -10.60 -10.35
N GLU A 108 2.72 -9.89 -9.72
CA GLU A 108 1.83 -10.49 -8.71
C GLU A 108 0.87 -11.53 -9.31
N ILE A 109 0.26 -11.25 -10.45
CA ILE A 109 -0.64 -12.19 -11.15
C ILE A 109 0.14 -13.41 -11.66
N THR A 110 1.32 -13.17 -12.21
CA THR A 110 2.16 -14.23 -12.79
C THR A 110 2.68 -15.15 -11.67
N ASN A 111 3.09 -14.61 -10.53
CA ASN A 111 3.49 -15.41 -9.37
C ASN A 111 2.33 -16.25 -8.81
N LYS A 112 1.11 -15.71 -8.73
CA LYS A 112 -0.09 -16.48 -8.33
C LYS A 112 -0.37 -17.63 -9.31
N LYS A 113 -0.21 -17.42 -10.62
CA LYS A 113 -0.33 -18.49 -11.64
C LYS A 113 0.78 -19.54 -11.49
N TYR A 114 2.02 -19.13 -11.24
CA TYR A 114 3.13 -20.05 -11.01
C TYR A 114 2.95 -20.86 -9.73
N GLN A 115 2.47 -20.26 -8.64
CA GLN A 115 2.13 -20.99 -7.41
C GLN A 115 1.01 -22.01 -7.65
N LEU A 116 -0.05 -21.64 -8.37
CA LEU A 116 -1.11 -22.60 -8.76
C LEU A 116 -0.55 -23.73 -9.64
N GLY A 117 0.35 -23.42 -10.59
CA GLY A 117 1.04 -24.41 -11.42
C GLY A 117 1.90 -25.36 -10.59
N LEU A 118 2.68 -24.84 -9.63
CA LEU A 118 3.51 -25.59 -8.70
C LEU A 118 2.70 -26.40 -7.69
N HIS A 119 1.52 -25.96 -7.27
CA HIS A 119 0.64 -26.74 -6.40
C HIS A 119 -0.13 -27.81 -7.17
N ALA A 120 -0.54 -27.53 -8.41
CA ALA A 120 -1.23 -28.50 -9.27
C ALA A 120 -0.28 -29.57 -9.84
N HIS A 121 0.96 -29.21 -10.20
CA HIS A 121 1.97 -30.12 -10.75
C HIS A 121 3.05 -30.50 -9.73
N GLY A 122 3.00 -29.95 -8.52
CA GLY A 122 3.91 -30.26 -7.42
C GLY A 122 4.08 -31.75 -7.12
N PRO A 123 3.03 -32.58 -7.14
CA PRO A 123 3.23 -34.03 -6.98
C PRO A 123 3.95 -34.67 -8.17
N LEU A 124 3.80 -34.14 -9.39
CA LEU A 124 4.48 -34.63 -10.60
C LEU A 124 5.97 -34.24 -10.61
N PHE A 125 6.30 -33.00 -10.26
CA PHE A 125 7.68 -32.53 -10.17
C PHE A 125 8.44 -33.12 -8.97
N ARG A 126 7.74 -33.44 -7.86
CA ARG A 126 8.35 -34.12 -6.70
C ARG A 126 8.72 -35.58 -7.01
N VAL A 127 8.06 -36.22 -7.96
CA VAL A 127 8.37 -37.59 -8.41
C VAL A 127 9.58 -37.61 -9.35
N GLN A 128 9.75 -36.60 -10.20
CA GLN A 128 10.90 -36.52 -11.13
C GLN A 128 12.24 -36.17 -10.46
N LEU A 129 12.23 -35.56 -9.28
CA LEU A 129 13.46 -35.21 -8.55
C LEU A 129 13.88 -36.26 -7.51
N SER A 130 13.18 -37.40 -7.40
CA SER A 130 13.66 -38.54 -6.62
C SER A 130 14.68 -39.33 -7.46
N PRO A 131 15.99 -39.26 -7.19
CA PRO A 131 17.03 -39.85 -8.03
C PRO A 131 17.15 -41.34 -7.71
N GLY A 132 16.09 -42.11 -7.95
CA GLY A 132 16.04 -43.51 -7.55
C GLY A 132 15.12 -44.43 -8.34
N HIS A 133 14.30 -43.95 -9.28
CA HIS A 133 13.42 -44.82 -10.08
C HIS A 133 13.37 -44.34 -11.54
N ILE A 134 14.50 -44.47 -12.25
CA ILE A 134 14.52 -44.48 -13.71
C ILE A 134 14.35 -45.94 -14.11
N HIS A 135 13.13 -46.40 -14.31
CA HIS A 135 12.83 -47.46 -15.26
C HIS A 135 11.35 -47.40 -15.63
N HIS A 136 11.11 -47.21 -16.93
CA HIS A 136 9.82 -47.34 -17.62
C HIS A 136 8.67 -46.45 -17.15
N ILE A 137 8.43 -45.32 -17.82
CA ILE A 137 7.09 -44.99 -18.33
C ILE A 137 7.23 -44.25 -19.67
N HIS A 138 6.46 -44.74 -20.64
CA HIS A 138 6.32 -44.31 -22.03
C HIS A 138 5.91 -42.84 -22.23
N ASP A 139 6.38 -42.28 -23.35
CA ASP A 139 5.89 -41.09 -24.03
C ASP A 139 4.36 -41.06 -24.15
N ILE A 140 3.67 -40.19 -23.42
CA ILE A 140 2.35 -39.68 -23.83
C ILE A 140 2.20 -38.24 -23.30
N TYR A 141 1.78 -37.33 -24.19
CA TYR A 141 1.39 -35.91 -23.98
C TYR A 141 2.46 -34.82 -24.11
N LEU A 142 3.07 -34.72 -25.29
CA LEU A 142 3.50 -33.45 -25.87
C LEU A 142 2.42 -32.97 -26.86
N PRO A 143 1.66 -31.88 -26.61
CA PRO A 143 0.99 -31.17 -27.68
C PRO A 143 2.03 -30.25 -28.34
N LEU A 144 2.66 -30.76 -29.41
CA LEU A 144 3.37 -29.93 -30.37
C LEU A 144 2.37 -28.96 -31.02
N TRP A 145 2.42 -27.70 -30.61
CA TRP A 145 1.93 -26.60 -31.43
C TRP A 145 3.11 -26.02 -32.21
N VAL A 146 3.32 -26.57 -33.41
CA VAL A 146 4.07 -25.88 -34.47
C VAL A 146 3.06 -25.65 -35.59
N ASN A 147 2.58 -24.41 -35.69
CA ASN A 147 1.82 -23.96 -36.84
C ASN A 147 2.77 -23.51 -37.95
N GLY A 148 2.49 -23.98 -39.17
CA GLY A 148 2.44 -23.09 -40.32
C GLY A 148 3.44 -23.37 -41.45
N TRP A 149 2.85 -23.67 -42.61
CA TRP A 149 3.38 -23.53 -43.99
C TRP A 149 4.42 -24.56 -44.45
#